data_AF-A0A5W1W077-F1
#
_entry.id   AF-A0A5W1W077-F1
#
_cell.length_a   1.000
_cell.length_b   1.000
_cell.length_c   1.000
_cell.angle_alpha   90.00
_cell.angle_beta   90.00
_cell.angle_gamma   90.00
#
_symmetry.space_group_name_H-M   'P 1'
#
loop_
_entity.id
_entity.type
_entity.pdbx_description
1 polymer ?
#
loop_
_entity_poly.entity_id
_entity_poly.type
_entity_poly.pdbx_seq_one_letter_code
_entity_poly.pdbx_strand_id
1 'polypeptide(L)'
;MNAYGGKLTITAHNGLDDSYDVSFYNVPPSACSTLVSSGRVVYRNISNTTSGSKIAATSSMADITAFCSSFNTSSVLVFTNAD
;
A
#
# COMPACT_ATOMS: atom_id res chain seq x y z
N MET A 1 13.26 7.57 -3.27
CA MET A 1 13.57 6.40 -2.42
C MET A 1 12.68 6.48 -1.18
N ASN A 2 12.16 5.37 -0.66
CA ASN A 2 11.32 5.37 0.55
C ASN A 2 12.17 5.32 1.84
N ALA A 3 11.52 5.47 3.00
CA ALA A 3 12.15 5.48 4.31
C ALA A 3 12.84 4.15 4.70
N TYR A 4 12.61 3.08 3.96
CA TYR A 4 13.15 1.74 4.21
C TYR A 4 14.27 1.37 3.23
N GLY A 5 14.80 2.35 2.49
CA GLY A 5 15.85 2.13 1.51
C GLY A 5 15.37 1.46 0.22
N GLY A 6 14.07 1.36 0.00
CA GLY A 6 13.46 0.81 -1.21
C GLY A 6 13.08 1.88 -2.25
N LYS A 7 12.70 1.41 -3.44
CA LYS A 7 12.15 2.28 -4.49
C LYS A 7 10.79 2.84 -4.04
N LEU A 8 10.49 4.05 -4.50
CA LEU A 8 9.17 4.67 -4.41
C LEU A 8 8.80 5.19 -5.80
N THR A 9 7.58 4.90 -6.25
CA THR A 9 7.05 5.38 -7.53
C THR A 9 5.70 6.05 -7.34
N ILE A 10 5.42 7.02 -8.20
CA ILE A 10 4.11 7.66 -8.31
C ILE A 10 3.74 7.57 -9.79
N THR A 11 2.61 6.95 -10.11
CA THR A 11 2.15 6.76 -11.49
C THR A 11 0.68 7.11 -11.60
N ALA A 12 0.25 7.61 -12.77
CA ALA A 12 -1.17 7.80 -13.05
C ALA A 12 -1.91 6.46 -12.92
N HIS A 13 -2.98 6.43 -12.15
CA HIS A 13 -3.81 5.24 -11.96
C HIS A 13 -4.63 5.01 -13.22
N ASN A 14 -4.44 3.87 -13.88
CA ASN A 14 -5.08 3.52 -15.16
C ASN A 14 -4.91 4.58 -16.27
N GLY A 15 -3.86 5.41 -16.22
CA GLY A 15 -3.63 6.49 -17.18
C GLY A 15 -4.60 7.66 -17.05
N LEU A 16 -5.35 7.75 -15.94
CA LEU A 16 -6.18 8.91 -15.61
C LEU A 16 -5.36 9.92 -14.80
N ASP A 17 -5.39 11.19 -15.19
CA ASP A 17 -4.59 12.25 -14.54
C ASP A 17 -5.10 12.62 -13.13
N ASP A 18 -6.37 12.34 -12.83
CA ASP A 18 -7.01 12.71 -11.56
C ASP A 18 -6.77 11.69 -10.43
N SER A 19 -6.17 10.54 -10.77
CA SER A 19 -5.90 9.46 -9.82
C SER A 19 -4.47 8.96 -9.95
N TYR A 20 -3.85 8.62 -8.84
CA TYR A 20 -2.46 8.19 -8.79
C TYR A 20 -2.26 7.00 -7.84
N ASP A 21 -1.28 6.19 -8.21
CA ASP A 21 -0.78 5.05 -7.46
C ASP A 21 0.59 5.37 -6.89
N VAL A 22 0.71 5.29 -5.56
CA VAL A 22 2.00 5.40 -4.88
C VAL A 22 2.46 4.01 -4.47
N SER A 23 3.54 3.53 -5.08
CA SER A 23 4.07 2.20 -4.84
C SER A 23 5.34 2.23 -3.98
N PHE A 24 5.34 1.43 -2.92
CA PHE A 24 6.48 1.24 -2.01
C PHE A 24 7.07 -0.17 -2.19
N TYR A 25 8.35 -0.22 -2.53
CA TYR A 25 9.11 -1.46 -2.71
C TYR A 25 10.02 -1.71 -1.51
N ASN A 26 10.37 -2.98 -1.25
CA ASN A 26 11.31 -3.36 -0.20
C ASN A 26 10.92 -2.82 1.19
N VAL A 27 9.62 -2.80 1.49
CA VAL A 27 9.12 -2.45 2.83
C VAL A 27 9.36 -3.65 3.75
N PRO A 28 9.92 -3.48 4.95
CA PRO A 28 10.04 -4.56 5.92
C PRO A 28 8.66 -5.03 6.37
N PRO A 29 8.44 -6.34 6.59
CA PRO A 29 7.15 -6.85 7.07
C PRO A 29 6.68 -6.21 8.37
N SER A 30 7.61 -5.92 9.28
CA SER A 30 7.35 -5.22 10.54
C SER A 30 6.80 -3.79 10.35
N ALA A 31 7.05 -3.16 9.20
CA ALA A 31 6.60 -1.80 8.91
C ALA A 31 5.25 -1.75 8.15
N CYS A 32 4.74 -2.89 7.67
CA CYS A 32 3.50 -2.93 6.87
C CYS A 32 2.32 -2.32 7.63
N SER A 33 2.02 -2.77 8.85
CA SER A 33 0.86 -2.31 9.60
C SER A 33 0.91 -0.81 9.89
N THR A 34 2.09 -0.28 10.25
CA THR A 34 2.28 1.15 10.51
C THR A 34 2.06 1.96 9.23
N LEU A 35 2.70 1.57 8.13
CA LEU A 35 2.60 2.29 6.86
C LEU A 35 1.16 2.31 6.32
N VAL A 36 0.49 1.16 6.35
CA VAL A 36 -0.90 1.01 5.92
C VAL A 36 -1.83 1.84 6.80
N SER A 37 -1.64 1.81 8.12
CA SER A 37 -2.45 2.56 9.08
C SER A 37 -2.30 4.08 8.93
N SER A 38 -1.11 4.56 8.56
CA SER A 38 -0.87 5.98 8.27
C SER A 38 -1.38 6.38 6.89
N GLY A 39 -1.19 5.53 5.87
CA GLY A 39 -1.57 5.85 4.49
C GLY A 39 -3.08 5.88 4.25
N ARG A 40 -3.86 5.05 4.95
CA ARG A 40 -5.33 5.01 4.80
C ARG A 40 -6.06 6.33 5.13
N VAL A 41 -5.38 7.27 5.78
CA VAL A 41 -5.92 8.63 6.02
C VAL A 41 -6.04 9.43 4.72
N VAL A 42 -5.18 9.12 3.74
CA VAL A 42 -5.05 9.88 2.48
C VAL A 42 -5.53 9.06 1.28
N TYR A 43 -5.33 7.75 1.32
CA TYR A 43 -5.60 6.84 0.20
C TYR A 43 -6.85 6.02 0.43
N ARG A 44 -7.67 5.89 -0.61
CA ARG A 44 -8.95 5.14 -0.58
C ARG A 44 -8.73 3.64 -0.54
N ASN A 45 -7.70 3.18 -1.23
CA ASN A 45 -7.42 1.78 -1.44
C ASN A 45 -5.94 1.48 -1.27
N ILE A 46 -5.65 0.33 -0.68
CA ILE A 46 -4.28 -0.16 -0.49
C ILE A 46 -4.24 -1.61 -0.97
N SER A 47 -3.30 -1.94 -1.84
CA SER A 47 -3.13 -3.30 -2.36
C SER A 47 -1.72 -3.82 -2.16
N ASN A 48 -1.62 -5.14 -2.02
CA ASN A 48 -0.37 -5.87 -2.05
C ASN A 48 -0.31 -6.62 -3.39
N THR A 49 0.61 -6.23 -4.27
CA THR A 49 0.70 -6.81 -5.62
C THR A 49 1.10 -8.28 -5.62
N THR A 50 1.79 -8.76 -4.57
CA THR A 50 2.24 -10.16 -4.50
C THR A 50 1.10 -11.10 -4.14
N SER A 51 0.24 -10.71 -3.20
CA SER A 51 -0.90 -11.54 -2.77
C SER A 51 -2.18 -11.24 -3.55
N GLY A 52 -2.24 -10.11 -4.27
CA GLY A 52 -3.47 -9.60 -4.89
C GLY A 52 -4.49 -9.08 -3.88
N SER A 53 -4.15 -9.06 -2.59
CA SER A 53 -5.05 -8.59 -1.53
C SER A 53 -5.23 -7.07 -1.62
N LYS A 54 -6.43 -6.61 -1.29
CA LYS A 54 -6.81 -5.19 -1.26
C LYS A 54 -7.56 -4.89 0.03
N ILE A 55 -7.29 -3.75 0.62
CA ILE A 55 -8.06 -3.19 1.74
C ILE A 55 -8.48 -1.76 1.43
N ALA A 56 -9.59 -1.34 2.04
CA ALA A 56 -10.13 0.00 1.88
C ALA A 56 -9.64 0.92 3.01
N ALA A 57 -9.78 2.24 2.82
CA ALA A 57 -9.46 3.23 3.85
C ALA A 57 -10.24 3.00 5.17
N THR A 58 -11.45 2.46 5.06
CA THR A 58 -12.36 2.16 6.18
C THR A 58 -12.11 0.82 6.84
N SER A 59 -11.13 0.04 6.37
CA SER A 59 -10.80 -1.27 6.95
C SER A 59 -10.37 -1.18 8.41
N SER A 60 -10.78 -2.18 9.19
CA SER A 60 -10.48 -2.26 10.62
C SER A 60 -9.00 -2.61 10.88
N MET A 61 -8.55 -2.48 12.14
CA MET A 61 -7.20 -2.95 12.52
C MET A 61 -7.01 -4.45 12.33
N ALA A 62 -8.09 -5.24 12.50
CA ALA A 62 -8.03 -6.69 12.28
C ALA A 62 -7.77 -7.00 10.80
N ASP A 63 -8.45 -6.29 9.89
CA ASP A 63 -8.26 -6.44 8.44
C ASP A 63 -6.85 -6.05 8.00
N ILE A 64 -6.29 -4.98 8.57
CA ILE A 64 -4.90 -4.56 8.30
C ILE A 64 -3.91 -5.61 8.77
N THR A 65 -4.13 -6.17 9.96
CA THR A 65 -3.27 -7.23 10.50
C THR A 65 -3.31 -8.47 9.61
N ALA A 66 -4.51 -8.86 9.15
CA ALA A 66 -4.68 -9.96 8.20
C ALA A 66 -4.01 -9.66 6.85
N PHE A 67 -4.18 -8.47 6.30
CA PHE A 67 -3.52 -8.02 5.06
C PHE A 67 -1.99 -8.10 5.17
N CYS A 68 -1.42 -7.57 6.25
CA CYS A 68 0.02 -7.56 6.48
C CYS A 68 0.61 -8.93 6.89
N SER A 69 -0.22 -9.90 7.29
CA SER A 69 0.25 -11.24 7.66
C SER A 69 0.91 -12.00 6.49
N SER A 70 0.48 -11.71 5.27
CA SER A 70 1.01 -12.28 4.02
C SER A 70 2.14 -11.45 3.39
N PHE A 71 2.49 -10.32 4.00
CA PHE A 71 3.40 -9.34 3.42
C PHE A 71 4.88 -9.74 3.64
N ASN A 72 5.68 -9.64 2.59
CA ASN A 72 7.12 -9.90 2.64
C ASN A 72 7.92 -8.79 1.94
N THR A 73 9.25 -8.82 2.02
CA THR A 73 10.10 -7.77 1.43
C THR A 73 10.02 -7.66 -0.10
N SER A 74 9.61 -8.72 -0.78
CA SER A 74 9.36 -8.70 -2.23
C SER A 74 7.98 -8.11 -2.58
N SER A 75 7.11 -7.90 -1.58
CA SER A 75 5.81 -7.29 -1.77
C SER A 75 5.90 -5.81 -2.09
N VAL A 76 5.01 -5.35 -2.96
CA VAL A 76 4.84 -3.94 -3.30
C VAL A 76 3.52 -3.47 -2.73
N LEU A 77 3.58 -2.48 -1.85
CA LEU A 77 2.38 -1.79 -1.35
C LEU A 77 2.02 -0.69 -2.33
N VAL A 78 0.80 -0.73 -2.85
CA VAL A 78 0.29 0.31 -3.74
C VAL A 78 -0.85 1.02 -3.03
N PHE A 79 -0.70 2.33 -2.88
CA PHE A 79 -1.68 3.22 -2.28
C PHE A 79 -2.34 4.02 -3.40
N THR A 80 -3.67 3.94 -3.49
CA THR A 80 -4.47 4.50 -4.57
C THR A 80 -5.52 5.47 -4.00
N ASN A 81 -5.64 6.66 -4.59
CA ASN A 81 -6.67 7.64 -4.23
C ASN A 81 -7.98 7.48 -5.02
N ALA A 82 -8.02 6.59 -6.02
CA ALA A 82 -9.22 6.17 -6.75
C ALA A 82 -10.04 5.13 -5.98
N ASP A 83 -11.34 5.04 -6.32
CA ASP A 83 -12.29 4.04 -5.79
C ASP A 83 -12.11 2.63 -6.40
#